data_AF-A0A2D5BD55-F1
#
_entry.id   AF-A0A2D5BD55-F1
#
_cell.length_a   1.000
_cell.length_b   1.000
_cell.length_c   1.000
_cell.angle_alpha   90.00
_cell.angle_beta   90.00
_cell.angle_gamma   90.00
#
_symmetry.space_group_name_H-M   'P 1'
#
loop_
_entity.id
_entity.type
_entity.pdbx_description
1 polymer ?
#
loop_
_entity_poly.entity_id
_entity_poly.type
_entity_poly.pdbx_seq_one_letter_code
_entity_poly.pdbx_strand_id
1 'polypeptide(L)'
;MDKQINLGRGVLSNVFANGILQFLNYAFPVLTLPFLGSVIGLEEFGVVNFFSVLVGYFTLFVIYGFDASATRKVPELEGDIKKMNLFFVEIQSSKVLLLILAFIVFSLFVLIIPDGIDNIKVALATFGVTTGWALMPNWFVQGIRRMSDLVWINIIPKAVFLGLVFLIIKSKEDSYLYPLFISLSTIICALLSITYLKFKLKVSSRIRFNKSVLIRIWQERLVFLSSFVNNFNQTIGIIFLGFFVTYSEVGVFSLGWRMMNIIQVLVSIPILQALY
;
A
#
# COMPACT_ATOMS: atom_id res chain seq x y z
N MET A 1 -29.30 -19.60 -12.27
CA MET A 1 -28.21 -20.44 -11.73
C MET A 1 -26.84 -20.02 -12.25
N ASP A 2 -26.61 -19.95 -13.56
CA ASP A 2 -25.27 -19.64 -14.12
C ASP A 2 -24.68 -18.29 -13.71
N LYS A 3 -25.52 -17.25 -13.58
CA LYS A 3 -25.06 -15.93 -13.12
C LYS A 3 -24.56 -15.95 -11.67
N GLN A 4 -25.21 -16.72 -10.78
CA GLN A 4 -24.77 -16.87 -9.39
C GLN A 4 -23.50 -17.74 -9.26
N ILE A 5 -23.39 -18.79 -10.07
CA ILE A 5 -22.19 -19.66 -10.11
C ILE A 5 -20.97 -18.88 -10.63
N ASN A 6 -21.14 -18.08 -11.69
CA ASN A 6 -20.08 -17.20 -12.19
C ASN A 6 -19.71 -16.08 -11.20
N LEU A 7 -20.70 -15.55 -10.47
CA LEU A 7 -20.44 -14.59 -9.39
C LEU A 7 -19.54 -15.20 -8.30
N GLY A 8 -19.84 -16.42 -7.85
CA GLY A 8 -19.08 -17.12 -6.81
C GLY A 8 -17.64 -17.43 -7.23
N ARG A 9 -17.43 -17.88 -8.47
CA ARG A 9 -16.08 -18.11 -9.02
C ARG A 9 -15.24 -16.83 -9.08
N GLY A 10 -15.84 -15.71 -9.47
CA GLY A 10 -15.15 -14.41 -9.51
C GLY A 10 -14.71 -13.92 -8.13
N VAL A 11 -15.55 -14.10 -7.10
CA VAL A 11 -15.20 -13.73 -5.71
C VAL A 11 -14.05 -14.58 -5.18
N LEU A 12 -14.11 -15.91 -5.37
CA LEU A 12 -13.03 -16.82 -4.97
C LEU A 12 -11.70 -16.48 -5.67
N SER A 13 -11.72 -16.26 -6.98
CA SER A 13 -10.52 -15.85 -7.73
C SER A 13 -9.93 -14.55 -7.19
N ASN A 14 -10.77 -13.59 -6.80
CA ASN A 14 -10.32 -12.35 -6.20
C ASN A 14 -9.64 -12.57 -4.85
N VAL A 15 -10.26 -13.39 -4.00
CA VAL A 15 -9.74 -13.71 -2.66
C VAL A 15 -8.36 -14.37 -2.76
N PHE A 16 -8.22 -15.40 -3.60
CA PHE A 16 -6.93 -16.06 -3.82
C PHE A 16 -5.88 -15.11 -4.39
N ALA A 17 -6.25 -14.31 -5.40
CA ALA A 17 -5.34 -13.33 -6.00
C ALA A 17 -4.87 -12.28 -4.98
N ASN A 18 -5.79 -11.72 -4.18
CA ASN A 18 -5.46 -10.76 -3.13
C ASN A 18 -4.58 -11.41 -2.04
N GLY A 19 -4.88 -12.65 -1.64
CA GLY A 19 -4.06 -13.42 -0.69
C GLY A 19 -2.62 -13.60 -1.18
N ILE A 20 -2.43 -13.98 -2.46
CA ILE A 20 -1.11 -14.08 -3.08
C ILE A 20 -0.39 -12.72 -3.07
N LEU A 21 -1.08 -11.64 -3.45
CA LEU A 21 -0.49 -10.30 -3.47
C LEU A 21 -0.05 -9.82 -2.09
N GLN A 22 -0.85 -10.10 -1.06
CA GLN A 22 -0.51 -9.78 0.32
C GLN A 22 0.66 -10.64 0.81
N PHE A 23 0.62 -11.95 0.56
CA PHE A 23 1.73 -12.84 0.87
C PHE A 23 3.05 -12.32 0.29
N LEU A 24 3.06 -11.88 -0.97
CA LEU A 24 4.26 -11.30 -1.61
C LEU A 24 4.75 -10.02 -0.93
N ASN A 25 3.83 -9.16 -0.47
CA ASN A 25 4.18 -7.94 0.28
C ASN A 25 4.86 -8.25 1.62
N TYR A 26 4.51 -9.35 2.27
CA TYR A 26 5.14 -9.78 3.53
C TYR A 26 6.38 -10.64 3.31
N ALA A 27 6.39 -11.47 2.28
CA ALA A 27 7.52 -12.33 1.94
C ALA A 27 8.75 -11.51 1.55
N PHE A 28 8.57 -10.40 0.84
CA PHE A 28 9.69 -9.56 0.40
C PHE A 28 10.54 -9.06 1.57
N PRO A 29 9.99 -8.36 2.60
CA PRO A 29 10.74 -8.03 3.80
C PRO A 29 11.39 -9.25 4.44
N VAL A 30 10.65 -10.33 4.69
CA VAL A 30 11.18 -11.53 5.37
C VAL A 30 12.42 -12.10 4.67
N LEU A 31 12.45 -12.11 3.34
CA LEU A 31 13.61 -12.57 2.57
C LEU A 31 14.78 -11.58 2.60
N THR A 32 14.49 -10.27 2.56
CA THR A 32 15.54 -9.24 2.53
C THR A 32 16.10 -8.90 3.91
N LEU A 33 15.33 -9.15 4.98
CA LEU A 33 15.66 -8.77 6.36
C LEU A 33 17.00 -9.35 6.85
N PRO A 34 17.27 -10.67 6.73
CA PRO A 34 18.54 -11.25 7.16
C PRO A 34 19.74 -10.70 6.37
N PHE A 35 19.55 -10.44 5.08
CA PHE A 35 20.58 -9.91 4.19
C PHE A 35 20.91 -8.45 4.51
N LEU A 36 19.90 -7.60 4.70
CA LEU A 36 20.13 -6.20 5.06
C LEU A 36 20.81 -6.08 6.42
N GLY A 37 20.37 -6.86 7.41
CA GLY A 37 20.98 -6.85 8.74
C GLY A 37 22.48 -7.17 8.72
N SER A 38 22.94 -8.04 7.82
CA SER A 38 24.35 -8.39 7.68
C SER A 38 25.15 -7.44 6.80
N VAL A 39 24.55 -6.82 5.78
CA VAL A 39 25.26 -5.96 4.80
C VAL A 39 25.28 -4.48 5.20
N ILE A 40 24.12 -3.90 5.51
CA ILE A 40 24.01 -2.46 5.84
C ILE A 40 24.14 -2.20 7.34
N GLY A 41 24.02 -3.24 8.17
CA GLY A 41 24.14 -3.14 9.62
C GLY A 41 22.87 -2.62 10.32
N LEU A 42 22.86 -2.73 11.65
CA LEU A 42 21.68 -2.48 12.49
C LEU A 42 21.23 -1.01 12.52
N GLU A 43 22.18 -0.08 12.43
CA GLU A 43 21.93 1.37 12.50
C GLU A 43 21.17 1.87 11.26
N GLU A 44 21.72 1.67 10.07
CA GLU A 44 21.07 1.98 8.78
C GLU A 44 19.74 1.25 8.62
N PHE A 45 19.69 0.00 9.07
CA PHE A 45 18.44 -0.75 9.11
C PHE A 45 17.39 -0.08 10.01
N GLY A 46 17.80 0.46 11.16
CA GLY A 46 16.94 1.26 12.04
C GLY A 46 16.36 2.49 11.35
N VAL A 47 17.19 3.23 10.62
CA VAL A 47 16.78 4.41 9.83
C VAL A 47 15.72 4.03 8.79
N VAL A 48 15.96 2.97 8.00
CA VAL A 48 15.01 2.47 7.01
C VAL A 48 13.67 2.10 7.66
N ASN A 49 13.69 1.41 8.80
CA ASN A 49 12.46 1.02 9.50
C ASN A 49 11.69 2.23 10.03
N PHE A 50 12.40 3.21 10.60
CA PHE A 50 11.80 4.43 11.10
C PHE A 50 11.01 5.15 10.00
N PHE A 51 11.65 5.40 8.85
CA PHE A 51 10.97 6.02 7.71
C PHE A 51 9.87 5.14 7.13
N SER A 52 10.02 3.80 7.14
CA SER A 52 8.98 2.89 6.67
C SER A 52 7.71 2.97 7.51
N VAL A 53 7.83 3.08 8.84
CA VAL A 53 6.68 3.28 9.74
C VAL A 53 6.03 4.64 9.49
N LEU A 54 6.84 5.70 9.39
CA LEU A 54 6.35 7.05 9.13
C LEU A 54 5.60 7.12 7.80
N VAL A 55 6.20 6.61 6.72
CA VAL A 55 5.60 6.51 5.38
C VAL A 55 4.35 5.63 5.37
N GLY A 56 4.26 4.62 6.24
CA GLY A 56 3.05 3.82 6.43
C GLY A 56 1.82 4.64 6.78
N TYR A 57 1.96 5.65 7.66
CA TYR A 57 0.87 6.58 7.98
C TYR A 57 0.48 7.47 6.78
N PHE A 58 1.47 7.95 6.02
CA PHE A 58 1.19 8.70 4.78
C PHE A 58 0.52 7.82 3.71
N THR A 59 0.89 6.54 3.63
CA THR A 59 0.25 5.56 2.76
C THR A 59 -1.22 5.37 3.14
N LEU A 60 -1.52 5.23 4.44
CA LEU A 60 -2.91 5.17 4.93
C LEU A 60 -3.69 6.45 4.57
N PHE A 61 -3.04 7.61 4.70
CA PHE A 61 -3.63 8.90 4.34
C PHE A 61 -3.98 9.01 2.86
N VAL A 62 -3.09 8.61 1.94
CA VAL A 62 -3.38 8.71 0.48
C VAL A 62 -4.37 7.65 -0.02
N ILE A 63 -4.48 6.51 0.66
CA ILE A 63 -5.53 5.52 0.39
C ILE A 63 -6.89 6.03 0.86
N TYR A 64 -6.93 6.80 1.95
CA TYR A 64 -8.09 7.56 2.43
C TYR A 64 -9.37 6.74 2.66
N GLY A 65 -9.27 5.41 2.76
CA GLY A 65 -10.41 4.51 2.84
C GLY A 65 -11.10 4.18 1.50
N PHE A 66 -10.62 4.73 0.37
CA PHE A 66 -11.16 4.45 -0.95
C PHE A 66 -11.09 2.97 -1.31
N ASP A 67 -10.06 2.26 -0.84
CA ASP A 67 -9.92 0.82 -1.09
C ASP A 67 -11.05 -0.01 -0.46
N ALA A 68 -11.76 0.50 0.55
CA ALA A 68 -12.94 -0.14 1.10
C ALA A 68 -14.24 0.36 0.44
N SER A 69 -14.45 1.68 0.38
CA SER A 69 -15.70 2.26 -0.11
C SER A 69 -15.86 2.16 -1.63
N ALA A 70 -14.80 2.48 -2.40
CA ALA A 70 -14.85 2.43 -3.85
C ALA A 70 -14.96 0.99 -4.37
N THR A 71 -14.28 0.02 -3.74
CA THR A 71 -14.40 -1.41 -4.07
C THR A 71 -15.83 -1.91 -3.97
N ARG A 72 -16.59 -1.46 -2.95
CA ARG A 72 -18.02 -1.80 -2.79
C ARG A 72 -18.90 -1.11 -3.83
N LYS A 73 -18.56 0.13 -4.23
CA LYS A 73 -19.37 0.93 -5.16
C LYS A 73 -19.20 0.53 -6.62
N VAL A 74 -18.03 0.04 -7.02
CA VAL A 74 -17.71 -0.34 -8.40
C VAL A 74 -18.72 -1.34 -9.00
N PRO A 75 -19.08 -2.47 -8.34
CA PRO A 75 -20.10 -3.39 -8.85
C PRO A 75 -21.44 -2.73 -9.20
N GLU A 76 -21.86 -1.69 -8.47
CA GLU A 76 -23.13 -1.00 -8.71
C GLU A 76 -23.11 -0.13 -9.98
N LEU A 77 -21.92 0.24 -10.45
CA LEU A 77 -21.71 1.00 -11.68
C LEU A 77 -21.50 0.08 -12.90
N GLU A 78 -21.53 -1.24 -12.69
CA GLU A 78 -21.40 -2.23 -13.75
C GLU A 78 -22.58 -2.11 -14.73
N GLY A 79 -22.28 -1.80 -15.99
CA GLY A 79 -23.27 -1.56 -17.06
C GLY A 79 -23.29 -0.13 -17.60
N ASP A 80 -22.77 0.86 -16.87
CA ASP A 80 -22.61 2.24 -17.35
C ASP A 80 -21.13 2.63 -17.41
N ILE A 81 -20.50 2.40 -18.57
CA ILE A 81 -19.07 2.68 -18.80
C ILE A 81 -18.73 4.15 -18.54
N LYS A 82 -19.65 5.09 -18.85
CA LYS A 82 -19.39 6.52 -18.67
C LYS A 82 -19.34 6.87 -17.19
N LYS A 83 -20.31 6.39 -16.40
CA LYS A 83 -20.32 6.60 -14.94
C LYS A 83 -19.16 5.90 -14.24
N MET A 84 -18.87 4.66 -14.62
CA MET A 84 -17.73 3.91 -14.10
C MET A 84 -16.41 4.67 -14.32
N ASN A 85 -16.22 5.18 -15.52
CA ASN A 85 -15.03 5.92 -15.89
C ASN A 85 -14.92 7.26 -15.15
N LEU A 86 -16.02 7.99 -15.02
CA LEU A 86 -16.05 9.23 -14.23
C LEU A 86 -15.69 8.94 -12.77
N PHE A 87 -16.28 7.91 -12.18
CA PHE A 87 -15.98 7.49 -10.80
C PHE A 87 -14.51 7.13 -10.62
N PHE A 88 -13.93 6.38 -11.56
CA PHE A 88 -12.49 6.08 -11.56
C PHE A 88 -11.62 7.33 -11.58
N VAL A 89 -11.92 8.27 -12.48
CA VAL A 89 -11.18 9.54 -12.57
C VAL A 89 -11.29 10.33 -11.27
N GLU A 90 -12.46 10.41 -10.65
CA GLU A 90 -12.65 11.14 -9.39
C GLU A 90 -11.86 10.54 -8.23
N ILE A 91 -11.92 9.22 -8.05
CA ILE A 91 -11.19 8.53 -6.98
C ILE A 91 -9.68 8.66 -7.23
N GLN A 92 -9.21 8.37 -8.45
CA GLN A 92 -7.79 8.43 -8.75
C GLN A 92 -7.24 9.85 -8.62
N SER A 93 -8.01 10.87 -9.04
CA SER A 93 -7.62 12.27 -8.85
C SER A 93 -7.61 12.69 -7.38
N SER A 94 -8.53 12.14 -6.58
CA SER A 94 -8.54 12.35 -5.12
C SER A 94 -7.28 11.79 -4.47
N LYS A 95 -6.90 10.55 -4.80
CA LYS A 95 -5.66 9.92 -4.30
C LYS A 95 -4.42 10.72 -4.71
N VAL A 96 -4.37 11.24 -5.95
CA VAL A 96 -3.25 12.10 -6.40
C VAL A 96 -3.22 13.43 -5.67
N LEU A 97 -4.37 14.07 -5.41
CA LEU A 97 -4.41 15.31 -4.63
C LEU A 97 -3.91 15.10 -3.20
N LEU A 98 -4.35 14.01 -2.56
CA LEU A 98 -3.88 13.61 -1.23
C LEU A 98 -2.40 13.26 -1.22
N LEU A 99 -1.88 12.65 -2.29
CA LEU A 99 -0.45 12.36 -2.45
C LEU A 99 0.38 13.65 -2.50
N ILE A 100 -0.06 14.66 -3.24
CA ILE A 100 0.62 15.96 -3.31
C ILE A 100 0.67 16.60 -1.91
N LEU A 101 -0.47 16.61 -1.20
CA LEU A 101 -0.53 17.12 0.16
C LEU A 101 0.37 16.32 1.12
N ALA A 102 0.33 14.99 1.04
CA ALA A 102 1.18 14.10 1.82
C ALA A 102 2.66 14.35 1.58
N PHE A 103 3.06 14.58 0.33
CA PHE A 103 4.45 14.86 -0.02
C PHE A 103 4.94 16.19 0.56
N ILE A 104 4.11 17.24 0.51
CA ILE A 104 4.44 18.54 1.11
C ILE A 104 4.63 18.39 2.62
N VAL A 105 3.67 17.75 3.30
CA VAL A 105 3.74 17.55 4.76
C VAL A 105 4.92 16.67 5.15
N PHE A 106 5.16 15.57 4.42
CA PHE A 106 6.28 14.68 4.67
C PHE A 106 7.63 15.41 4.49
N SER A 107 7.78 16.18 3.42
CA SER A 107 9.02 16.93 3.15
C SER A 107 9.31 17.94 4.26
N LEU A 108 8.29 18.65 4.77
CA LEU A 108 8.45 19.53 5.92
C LEU A 108 8.81 18.76 7.19
N PHE A 109 8.21 17.58 7.41
CA PHE A 109 8.50 16.73 8.56
C PHE A 109 9.96 16.26 8.57
N VAL A 110 10.50 15.85 7.42
CA VAL A 110 11.89 15.41 7.27
C VAL A 110 12.89 16.51 7.65
N LEU A 111 12.56 17.78 7.39
CA LEU A 111 13.43 18.91 7.76
C LEU A 111 13.45 19.22 9.26
N ILE A 112 12.46 18.75 10.02
CA ILE A 112 12.31 19.04 11.46
C ILE A 112 12.89 17.91 12.32
N ILE A 113 12.94 16.68 11.79
CA ILE A 113 13.47 15.52 12.53
C ILE A 113 15.00 15.67 12.69
N PRO A 114 15.55 15.51 13.91
CA PRO A 114 16.99 15.66 14.18
C PRO A 114 17.89 14.87 13.23
N ASP A 115 17.53 13.63 12.88
CA ASP A 115 18.29 12.77 11.96
C ASP A 115 17.73 12.76 10.52
N GLY A 116 16.74 13.62 10.24
CA GLY A 116 15.99 13.61 8.99
C GLY A 116 16.78 14.17 7.81
N ILE A 117 17.58 15.20 8.05
CA ILE A 117 18.43 15.84 7.03
C ILE A 117 19.55 14.89 6.61
N ASP A 118 20.22 14.26 7.58
CA ASP A 118 21.33 13.34 7.34
C ASP A 118 20.87 12.11 6.54
N ASN A 119 19.60 11.72 6.69
CA ASN A 119 19.01 10.55 6.04
C ASN A 119 17.98 10.90 4.96
N ILE A 120 18.06 12.10 4.36
CA ILE A 120 17.07 12.59 3.39
C ILE A 120 16.90 11.65 2.18
N LYS A 121 17.98 10.99 1.75
CA LYS A 121 17.94 10.01 0.65
C LYS A 121 17.06 8.82 1.01
N VAL A 122 17.23 8.27 2.21
CA VAL A 122 16.41 7.15 2.71
C VAL A 122 14.96 7.59 2.88
N ALA A 123 14.73 8.78 3.43
CA ALA A 123 13.40 9.33 3.64
C ALA A 123 12.61 9.47 2.31
N LEU A 124 13.20 10.15 1.32
CA LEU A 124 12.57 10.37 0.02
C LEU A 124 12.43 9.07 -0.78
N ALA A 125 13.43 8.19 -0.74
CA ALA A 125 13.34 6.86 -1.34
C ALA A 125 12.14 6.11 -0.77
N THR A 126 11.99 6.09 0.56
CA THR A 126 10.89 5.38 1.23
C THR A 126 9.53 5.99 0.90
N PHE A 127 9.42 7.32 0.80
CA PHE A 127 8.16 7.99 0.44
C PHE A 127 7.61 7.54 -0.92
N GLY A 128 8.47 7.08 -1.83
CA GLY A 128 8.02 6.51 -3.11
C GLY A 128 7.07 5.32 -2.95
N VAL A 129 7.06 4.62 -1.80
CA VAL A 129 6.05 3.58 -1.49
C VAL A 129 4.65 4.19 -1.43
N THR A 130 4.48 5.33 -0.77
CA THR A 130 3.22 6.09 -0.72
C THR A 130 2.77 6.46 -2.12
N THR A 131 3.70 6.90 -2.99
CA THR A 131 3.41 7.19 -4.40
C THR A 131 2.87 5.96 -5.13
N GLY A 132 3.52 4.80 -4.99
CA GLY A 132 3.06 3.54 -5.58
C GLY A 132 1.64 3.18 -5.14
N TRP A 133 1.34 3.23 -3.84
CA TRP A 133 0.01 2.92 -3.30
C TRP A 133 -1.08 3.93 -3.67
N ALA A 134 -0.73 5.22 -3.77
CA ALA A 134 -1.66 6.25 -4.24
C ALA A 134 -2.09 6.01 -5.69
N LEU A 135 -1.17 5.55 -6.54
CA LEU A 135 -1.42 5.26 -7.95
C LEU A 135 -2.07 3.89 -8.19
N MET A 136 -1.90 2.95 -7.26
CA MET A 136 -2.42 1.59 -7.40
C MET A 136 -3.95 1.57 -7.50
N PRO A 137 -4.54 1.02 -8.59
CA PRO A 137 -5.98 0.94 -8.77
C PRO A 137 -6.58 -0.38 -8.27
N ASN A 138 -6.01 -0.98 -7.22
CA ASN A 138 -6.44 -2.28 -6.69
C ASN A 138 -7.94 -2.30 -6.37
N TRP A 139 -8.45 -1.24 -5.76
CA TRP A 139 -9.87 -1.08 -5.44
C TRP A 139 -10.79 -1.24 -6.65
N PHE A 140 -10.35 -0.77 -7.82
CA PHE A 140 -11.12 -0.85 -9.06
C PHE A 140 -11.13 -2.27 -9.58
N VAL A 141 -9.95 -2.90 -9.65
CA VAL A 141 -9.80 -4.26 -10.19
C VAL A 141 -10.45 -5.30 -9.29
N GLN A 142 -10.37 -5.08 -7.98
CA GLN A 142 -11.07 -5.86 -6.99
C GLN A 142 -12.59 -5.69 -7.16
N GLY A 143 -13.07 -4.44 -7.32
CA GLY A 143 -14.49 -4.16 -7.52
C GLY A 143 -15.10 -4.85 -8.74
N ILE A 144 -14.38 -4.92 -9.87
CA ILE A 144 -14.83 -5.64 -11.09
C ILE A 144 -14.53 -7.15 -11.06
N ARG A 145 -14.02 -7.69 -9.94
CA ARG A 145 -13.73 -9.12 -9.76
C ARG A 145 -12.66 -9.70 -10.69
N ARG A 146 -11.61 -8.93 -10.95
CA ARG A 146 -10.51 -9.30 -11.86
C ARG A 146 -9.13 -9.23 -11.21
N MET A 147 -9.04 -9.41 -9.89
CA MET A 147 -7.78 -9.24 -9.15
C MET A 147 -6.67 -10.20 -9.62
N SER A 148 -7.04 -11.36 -10.17
CA SER A 148 -6.10 -12.32 -10.76
C SER A 148 -5.27 -11.74 -11.92
N ASP A 149 -5.80 -10.76 -12.65
CA ASP A 149 -5.06 -10.08 -13.71
C ASP A 149 -3.88 -9.25 -13.17
N LEU A 150 -3.96 -8.76 -11.91
CA LEU A 150 -2.89 -7.96 -11.30
C LEU A 150 -1.80 -8.81 -10.64
N VAL A 151 -2.00 -10.12 -10.49
CA VAL A 151 -1.05 -11.01 -9.81
C VAL A 151 0.30 -10.98 -10.52
N TRP A 152 0.33 -11.24 -11.83
CA TRP A 152 1.58 -11.23 -12.60
C TRP A 152 2.18 -9.83 -12.77
N ILE A 153 1.33 -8.81 -12.88
CA ILE A 153 1.74 -7.40 -12.92
C ILE A 153 2.48 -6.99 -11.63
N ASN A 154 2.17 -7.64 -10.50
CA ASN A 154 2.87 -7.41 -9.24
C ASN A 154 4.06 -8.33 -9.01
N ILE A 155 3.94 -9.62 -9.35
CA ILE A 155 5.01 -10.60 -9.13
C ILE A 155 6.27 -10.23 -9.91
N ILE A 156 6.13 -9.91 -11.20
CA ILE A 156 7.29 -9.72 -12.07
C ILE A 156 8.15 -8.52 -11.63
N PRO A 157 7.61 -7.30 -11.45
CA PRO A 157 8.42 -6.18 -10.99
C PRO A 157 9.03 -6.44 -9.60
N LYS A 158 8.24 -6.98 -8.66
CA LYS A 158 8.76 -7.27 -7.31
C LYS A 158 9.89 -8.29 -7.32
N ALA A 159 9.79 -9.34 -8.14
CA ALA A 159 10.85 -10.33 -8.28
C ALA A 159 12.12 -9.71 -8.90
N VAL A 160 11.98 -8.85 -9.92
CA VAL A 160 13.12 -8.14 -10.52
C VAL A 160 13.81 -7.24 -9.49
N PHE A 161 13.05 -6.40 -8.79
CA PHE A 161 13.63 -5.50 -7.78
C PHE A 161 14.16 -6.25 -6.55
N LEU A 162 13.58 -7.39 -6.18
CA LEU A 162 14.13 -8.28 -5.15
C LEU A 162 15.53 -8.79 -5.56
N GLY A 163 15.69 -9.22 -6.82
CA GLY A 163 17.00 -9.60 -7.35
C GLY A 163 18.00 -8.44 -7.31
N LEU A 164 17.57 -7.23 -7.67
CA LEU A 164 18.42 -6.04 -7.62
C LEU A 164 18.88 -5.69 -6.19
N VAL A 165 18.04 -5.93 -5.17
CA VAL A 165 18.43 -5.76 -3.76
C VAL A 165 19.67 -6.60 -3.43
N PHE A 166 19.67 -7.89 -3.77
CA PHE A 166 20.79 -8.78 -3.46
C PHE A 166 22.04 -8.52 -4.31
N LEU A 167 21.89 -8.00 -5.53
CA LEU A 167 22.99 -7.81 -6.46
C LEU A 167 23.71 -6.46 -6.29
N ILE A 168 22.97 -5.40 -5.96
CA ILE A 168 23.49 -4.02 -5.96
C ILE A 168 23.87 -3.56 -4.56
N ILE A 169 23.10 -3.90 -3.53
CA ILE A 169 23.36 -3.43 -2.16
C ILE A 169 24.53 -4.22 -1.58
N LYS A 170 25.65 -3.53 -1.36
CA LYS A 170 26.90 -4.17 -0.90
C LYS A 170 27.49 -3.50 0.33
N SER A 171 27.02 -2.32 0.69
CA SER A 171 27.59 -1.51 1.76
C SER A 171 26.53 -0.68 2.47
N LYS A 172 26.90 -0.11 3.62
CA LYS A 172 26.03 0.80 4.39
C LYS A 172 25.60 2.03 3.60
N GLU A 173 26.45 2.55 2.72
CA GLU A 173 26.16 3.72 1.88
C GLU A 173 25.01 3.46 0.88
N ASP A 174 24.76 2.18 0.58
CA ASP A 174 23.68 1.72 -0.29
C ASP A 174 22.34 1.58 0.44
N SER A 175 22.24 1.95 1.72
CA SER A 175 21.03 1.73 2.54
C SER A 175 19.76 2.30 1.93
N TYR A 176 19.85 3.46 1.28
CA TYR A 176 18.73 4.12 0.60
C TYR A 176 18.24 3.36 -0.65
N LEU A 177 19.07 2.50 -1.26
CA LEU A 177 18.68 1.73 -2.45
C LEU A 177 17.62 0.68 -2.12
N TYR A 178 17.60 0.15 -0.91
CA TYR A 178 16.58 -0.82 -0.49
C TYR A 178 15.15 -0.24 -0.54
N PRO A 179 14.81 0.85 0.19
CA PRO A 179 13.49 1.44 0.07
C PRO A 179 13.23 1.97 -1.34
N LEU A 180 14.26 2.47 -2.05
CA LEU A 180 14.13 2.91 -3.43
C LEU A 180 13.65 1.78 -4.35
N PHE A 181 14.23 0.59 -4.26
CA PHE A 181 13.83 -0.56 -5.06
C PHE A 181 12.43 -1.05 -4.71
N ILE A 182 12.04 -1.03 -3.43
CA ILE A 182 10.67 -1.32 -3.02
C ILE A 182 9.70 -0.31 -3.65
N SER A 183 10.00 0.99 -3.55
CA SER A 183 9.19 2.06 -4.11
C SER A 183 9.09 1.99 -5.63
N LEU A 184 10.20 1.77 -6.34
CA LEU A 184 10.19 1.61 -7.79
C LEU A 184 9.37 0.38 -8.19
N SER A 185 9.49 -0.73 -7.47
CA SER A 185 8.66 -1.92 -7.74
C SER A 185 7.17 -1.59 -7.60
N THR A 186 6.76 -0.88 -6.54
CA THR A 186 5.34 -0.56 -6.30
C THR A 186 4.80 0.47 -7.28
N ILE A 187 5.59 1.48 -7.63
CA ILE A 187 5.26 2.47 -8.67
C ILE A 187 5.12 1.79 -10.03
N ILE A 188 6.06 0.93 -10.43
CA ILE A 188 5.98 0.20 -11.70
C ILE A 188 4.75 -0.71 -11.73
N CYS A 189 4.46 -1.43 -10.64
CA CYS A 189 3.23 -2.21 -10.52
C CYS A 189 1.98 -1.35 -10.72
N ALA A 190 1.93 -0.15 -10.12
CA ALA A 190 0.82 0.78 -10.27
C ALA A 190 0.68 1.30 -11.70
N LEU A 191 1.78 1.72 -12.32
CA LEU A 191 1.80 2.21 -13.70
C LEU A 191 1.37 1.11 -14.70
N LEU A 192 1.88 -0.11 -14.53
CA LEU A 192 1.47 -1.25 -15.35
C LEU A 192 -0.01 -1.59 -15.13
N SER A 193 -0.51 -1.50 -13.90
CA SER A 193 -1.93 -1.70 -13.58
C SER A 193 -2.82 -0.65 -14.23
N ILE A 194 -2.46 0.64 -14.16
CA ILE A 194 -3.19 1.72 -14.85
C ILE A 194 -3.17 1.51 -16.37
N THR A 195 -2.03 1.10 -16.91
CA THR A 195 -1.84 0.80 -18.34
C THR A 195 -2.73 -0.35 -18.78
N TYR A 196 -2.78 -1.43 -17.99
CA TYR A 196 -3.67 -2.56 -18.16
C TYR A 196 -5.15 -2.12 -18.20
N LEU A 197 -5.57 -1.26 -17.27
CA LEU A 197 -6.94 -0.72 -17.23
C LEU A 197 -7.28 0.12 -18.46
N LYS A 198 -6.34 0.93 -18.92
CA LYS A 198 -6.52 1.77 -20.11
C LYS A 198 -6.71 0.93 -21.37
N PHE A 199 -5.86 -0.07 -21.59
CA PHE A 199 -5.88 -0.85 -22.83
C PHE A 199 -6.95 -1.95 -22.84
N LYS A 200 -7.10 -2.70 -21.74
CA LYS A 200 -8.02 -3.86 -21.72
C LYS A 200 -9.44 -3.46 -21.31
N LEU A 201 -9.60 -2.45 -20.46
CA LEU A 201 -10.91 -2.04 -19.93
C LEU A 201 -11.40 -0.67 -20.43
N LYS A 202 -10.61 0.01 -21.27
CA LYS A 202 -10.95 1.31 -21.87
C LYS A 202 -11.29 2.40 -20.83
N VAL A 203 -10.73 2.28 -19.63
CA VAL A 203 -10.89 3.27 -18.57
C VAL A 203 -9.96 4.46 -18.86
N SER A 204 -10.47 5.68 -18.72
CA SER A 204 -9.71 6.90 -18.89
C SER A 204 -8.76 7.10 -17.71
N SER A 205 -7.47 7.24 -18.02
CA SER A 205 -6.42 7.58 -17.04
C SER A 205 -6.24 9.09 -16.85
N ARG A 206 -7.23 9.91 -17.20
CA ARG A 206 -7.13 11.38 -17.08
C ARG A 206 -7.27 11.79 -15.61
N ILE A 207 -6.34 12.60 -15.11
CA ILE A 207 -6.45 13.25 -13.80
C ILE A 207 -7.16 14.60 -13.96
N ARG A 208 -8.05 14.93 -13.02
CA ARG A 208 -8.80 16.19 -13.00
C ARG A 208 -8.86 16.72 -11.58
N PHE A 209 -8.46 17.97 -11.37
CA PHE A 209 -8.61 18.65 -10.09
C PHE A 209 -9.79 19.62 -10.17
N ASN A 210 -10.98 19.13 -9.89
CA ASN A 210 -12.21 19.92 -9.91
C ASN A 210 -12.94 19.81 -8.55
N LYS A 211 -14.07 20.52 -8.42
CA LYS A 211 -14.88 20.49 -7.21
C LYS A 211 -15.37 19.07 -6.85
N SER A 212 -15.56 18.18 -7.82
CA SER A 212 -16.06 16.83 -7.55
C SER A 212 -15.03 15.96 -6.81
N VAL A 213 -13.73 16.17 -7.04
CA VAL A 213 -12.65 15.57 -6.24
C VAL A 213 -12.74 15.98 -4.76
N LEU A 214 -12.89 17.28 -4.48
CA LEU A 214 -12.99 17.76 -3.10
C LEU A 214 -14.26 17.25 -2.41
N ILE A 215 -15.39 17.22 -3.13
CA ILE A 215 -16.64 16.64 -2.63
C ILE A 215 -16.44 15.15 -2.31
N ARG A 216 -15.72 14.41 -3.15
CA ARG A 216 -15.45 12.98 -2.93
C ARG A 216 -14.64 12.75 -1.66
N ILE A 217 -13.54 13.49 -1.49
CA ILE A 217 -12.73 13.46 -0.27
C ILE A 217 -13.61 13.78 0.95
N TRP A 218 -14.43 14.83 0.85
CA TRP A 218 -15.32 15.19 1.95
C TRP A 218 -16.33 14.09 2.30
N GLN A 219 -16.92 13.41 1.31
CA GLN A 219 -17.88 12.33 1.52
C GLN A 219 -17.25 11.11 2.20
N GLU A 220 -16.01 10.77 1.85
CA GLU A 220 -15.30 9.60 2.37
C GLU A 220 -14.59 9.85 3.71
N ARG A 221 -14.63 11.08 4.25
CA ARG A 221 -13.93 11.45 5.50
C ARG A 221 -14.23 10.55 6.68
N LEU A 222 -15.46 10.03 6.79
CA LEU A 222 -15.86 9.12 7.87
C LEU A 222 -15.22 7.74 7.71
N VAL A 223 -15.14 7.22 6.47
CA VAL A 223 -14.46 5.95 6.17
C VAL A 223 -12.97 6.07 6.44
N PHE A 224 -12.37 7.21 6.06
CA PHE A 224 -10.99 7.55 6.43
C PHE A 224 -10.80 7.57 7.95
N LEU A 225 -11.62 8.32 8.68
CA LEU A 225 -11.55 8.41 10.15
C LEU A 225 -11.68 7.04 10.81
N SER A 226 -12.63 6.21 10.38
CA SER A 226 -12.76 4.84 10.89
C SER A 226 -11.52 4.00 10.61
N SER A 227 -10.93 4.10 9.41
CA SER A 227 -9.72 3.38 9.03
C SER A 227 -8.51 3.86 9.83
N PHE A 228 -8.40 5.17 10.06
CA PHE A 228 -7.36 5.78 10.88
C PHE A 228 -7.46 5.35 12.34
N VAL A 229 -8.64 5.43 12.94
CA VAL A 229 -8.89 4.97 14.31
C VAL A 229 -8.61 3.48 14.45
N ASN A 230 -8.99 2.66 13.47
CA ASN A 230 -8.68 1.23 13.51
C ASN A 230 -7.16 0.97 13.46
N ASN A 231 -6.43 1.66 12.59
CA ASN A 231 -4.97 1.52 12.52
C ASN A 231 -4.29 2.03 13.81
N PHE A 232 -4.77 3.17 14.32
CA PHE A 232 -4.29 3.74 15.59
C PHE A 232 -4.55 2.80 16.76
N ASN A 233 -5.74 2.19 16.88
CA ASN A 233 -6.05 1.21 17.93
C ASN A 233 -5.15 -0.03 17.86
N GLN A 234 -4.72 -0.42 16.66
CA GLN A 234 -3.78 -1.52 16.47
C GLN A 234 -2.35 -1.16 16.89
N THR A 235 -1.93 0.09 16.73
CA THR A 235 -0.56 0.53 17.02
C THR A 235 -0.39 1.19 18.38
N ILE A 236 -1.48 1.68 19.00
CA ILE A 236 -1.46 2.38 20.29
C ILE A 236 -0.93 1.49 21.41
N GLY A 237 -1.22 0.18 21.38
CA GLY A 237 -0.70 -0.76 22.37
C GLY A 237 0.82 -0.81 22.39
N ILE A 238 1.46 -0.78 21.21
CA ILE A 238 2.92 -0.75 21.07
C ILE A 238 3.49 0.58 21.57
N ILE A 239 2.83 1.70 21.24
CA ILE A 239 3.24 3.04 21.67
C ILE A 239 3.16 3.16 23.19
N PHE A 240 2.07 2.71 23.81
CA PHE A 240 1.91 2.73 25.27
C PHE A 240 2.94 1.82 25.94
N LEU A 241 3.16 0.60 25.43
CA LEU A 241 4.17 -0.31 25.98
C LEU A 241 5.54 0.38 26.04
N GLY A 242 5.92 1.12 24.99
CA GLY A 242 7.19 1.86 24.94
C GLY A 242 7.42 2.90 26.02
N PHE A 243 6.38 3.34 26.74
CA PHE A 243 6.51 4.22 27.91
C PHE A 243 6.70 3.45 29.23
N PHE A 244 6.32 2.17 29.29
CA PHE A 244 6.28 1.39 30.55
C PHE A 244 7.29 0.26 30.62
N VAL A 245 7.83 -0.21 29.49
CA VAL A 245 8.78 -1.33 29.44
C VAL A 245 10.04 -0.98 28.67
N THR A 246 11.08 -1.80 28.81
CA THR A 246 12.33 -1.61 28.08
C THR A 246 12.13 -1.82 26.57
N TYR A 247 12.94 -1.15 25.74
CA TYR A 247 12.88 -1.31 24.28
C TYR A 247 13.02 -2.77 23.81
N SER A 248 13.72 -3.62 24.59
CA SER A 248 13.82 -5.07 24.32
C SER A 248 12.47 -5.78 24.44
N GLU A 249 11.66 -5.45 25.45
CA GLU A 249 10.34 -6.05 25.68
C GLU A 249 9.32 -5.58 24.65
N VAL A 250 9.38 -4.30 24.24
CA VAL A 250 8.61 -3.77 23.10
C VAL A 250 8.97 -4.51 21.81
N GLY A 251 10.24 -4.85 21.62
CA GLY A 251 10.72 -5.63 20.48
C GLY A 251 10.11 -7.02 20.40
N VAL A 252 10.11 -7.76 21.51
CA VAL A 252 9.49 -9.10 21.59
C VAL A 252 7.98 -9.02 21.34
N PHE A 253 7.29 -8.05 21.94
CA PHE A 253 5.86 -7.83 21.69
C PHE A 253 5.57 -7.47 20.23
N SER A 254 6.38 -6.59 19.63
CA SER A 254 6.22 -6.17 18.23
C SER A 254 6.43 -7.33 17.25
N LEU A 255 7.34 -8.27 17.55
CA LEU A 255 7.51 -9.49 16.77
C LEU A 255 6.26 -10.38 16.83
N GLY A 256 5.72 -10.63 18.03
CA GLY A 256 4.48 -11.37 18.22
C GLY A 256 3.29 -10.71 17.51
N TRP A 257 3.17 -9.38 17.61
CA TRP A 257 2.17 -8.59 16.91
C TRP A 257 2.26 -8.71 15.38
N ARG A 258 3.48 -8.65 14.83
CA ARG A 258 3.71 -8.85 13.39
C ARG A 258 3.30 -10.26 12.94
N MET A 259 3.62 -11.29 13.72
CA MET A 259 3.19 -12.66 13.42
C MET A 259 1.67 -12.80 13.44
N MET A 260 1.00 -12.23 14.45
CA MET A 260 -0.46 -12.20 14.53
C MET A 260 -1.08 -11.52 13.31
N ASN A 261 -0.52 -10.38 12.87
CA ASN A 261 -1.01 -9.67 11.69
C ASN A 261 -0.82 -10.46 10.39
N ILE A 262 0.29 -11.20 10.23
CA ILE A 262 0.49 -12.08 9.07
C ILE A 262 -0.62 -13.15 9.03
N ILE A 263 -0.91 -13.78 10.18
CA ILE A 263 -1.99 -14.78 10.28
C ILE A 263 -3.34 -14.14 9.98
N GLN A 264 -3.62 -12.96 10.52
CA GLN A 264 -4.86 -12.22 10.27
C GLN A 264 -5.03 -11.86 8.79
N VAL A 265 -3.95 -11.45 8.12
CA VAL A 265 -3.97 -11.18 6.67
C VAL A 265 -4.25 -12.45 5.88
N LEU A 266 -3.61 -13.56 6.22
CA LEU A 266 -3.76 -14.81 5.49
C LEU A 266 -5.12 -15.50 5.74
N VAL A 267 -5.73 -15.30 6.91
CA VAL A 267 -6.96 -16.00 7.32
C VAL A 267 -8.17 -15.07 7.29
N SER A 268 -8.12 -13.92 7.94
CA SER A 268 -9.28 -13.05 8.13
C SER A 268 -9.68 -12.28 6.88
N ILE A 269 -8.71 -11.83 6.05
CA ILE A 269 -9.03 -11.09 4.82
C ILE A 269 -9.79 -11.96 3.81
N PRO A 270 -9.36 -13.20 3.50
CA PRO A 270 -10.13 -14.13 2.67
C PRO A 270 -11.54 -14.41 3.17
N ILE A 271 -11.69 -14.62 4.48
CA ILE A 271 -12.99 -14.97 5.10
C ILE A 271 -13.94 -13.78 5.09
N LEU A 272 -13.48 -12.59 5.50
CA LEU A 272 -14.33 -11.40 5.52
C LEU A 272 -14.79 -11.01 4.11
N GLN A 273 -13.97 -11.21 3.07
CA GLN A 273 -14.36 -10.93 1.69
C GLN A 273 -15.21 -12.01 1.04
N ALA A 274 -15.29 -13.21 1.64
CA ALA A 274 -16.18 -14.28 1.20
C ALA A 274 -17.57 -14.21 1.85
N LEU A 275 -17.68 -13.55 3.02
CA LEU A 275 -18.93 -13.36 3.77
C LEU A 275 -19.74 -12.13 3.32
N TYR A 276 -19.19 -11.25 2.48
CA TYR A 276 -19.84 -10.10 1.86
C TYR A 276 -19.81 -10.20 0.33
#